data_AF-A0A067F9T2-F1
#
_entry.id   AF-A0A067F9T2-F1
#
_cell.length_a   1.000
_cell.length_b   1.000
_cell.length_c   1.000
_cell.angle_alpha   90.00
_cell.angle_beta   90.00
_cell.angle_gamma   90.00
#
_symmetry.space_group_name_H-M   'P 1'
#
loop_
_entity.id
_entity.type
_entity.pdbx_description
1 polymer ?
#
loop_
_entity_poly.entity_id
_entity_poly.type
_entity_poly.pdbx_seq_one_letter_code
_entity_poly.pdbx_strand_id
1 'polypeptide(L)'
;MQDQVPPFPSETAVSIVEEELGAPLDDVFERFDVEPIAAASLGQVHRARLKGEEVVVKVQRPGLKDLFDIDLKNLRVIAEYLQKIDPKSDGAKRDWVAIYDECASVLYQEIDYTQEAANAELFASNFKDMDYVKVPTIFWEYTTPQILTMEYVPGIKINRIQSLDELGVDRKRLGRYAVESYLEQILSHGFFHADPHPGNIAVDDVNGGRLIFYDFGMMGSISPNIREGLLEAFYGIYEKDADKVLQAMVQMGVLVPTGDTTAVRRTAQFFLNSFEERLAAQRKEREITTQELGFKKPLSKEEKIEKKKQRLAAI
;
A
#
# COMPACT_ATOMS: atom_id res chain seq x y z
N MET A 1 6.46 -9.36 -6.17
CA MET A 1 6.89 -9.80 -4.82
C MET A 1 5.98 -10.92 -4.27
N GLN A 2 6.02 -12.13 -4.82
CA GLN A 2 5.37 -13.30 -4.18
C GLN A 2 6.28 -14.52 -4.00
N ASP A 3 7.58 -14.36 -4.23
CA ASP A 3 8.57 -15.39 -3.92
C ASP A 3 9.33 -14.96 -2.66
N GLN A 4 9.31 -15.82 -1.62
CA GLN A 4 10.26 -15.71 -0.52
C GLN A 4 11.65 -15.93 -1.11
N VAL A 5 12.33 -14.83 -1.41
CA VAL A 5 13.73 -14.88 -1.84
C VAL A 5 14.54 -15.33 -0.63
N PRO A 6 15.47 -16.30 -0.78
CA PRO A 6 16.32 -16.69 0.33
C PRO A 6 17.07 -15.46 0.90
N PRO A 7 17.21 -15.40 2.24
CA PRO A 7 18.04 -14.38 2.86
C PRO A 7 19.48 -14.51 2.37
N PHE A 8 20.21 -13.40 2.36
CA PHE A 8 21.65 -13.43 2.17
C PHE A 8 22.33 -13.73 3.53
N PRO A 9 23.63 -14.09 3.55
CA PRO A 9 24.30 -14.47 4.80
C PRO A 9 24.14 -13.41 5.88
N SER A 10 23.73 -13.83 7.08
CA SER A 10 23.48 -12.92 8.19
C SER A 10 24.73 -12.16 8.61
N GLU A 11 25.91 -12.75 8.46
CA GLU A 11 27.19 -12.09 8.73
C GLU A 11 27.39 -10.88 7.81
N THR A 12 26.94 -10.97 6.55
CA THR A 12 26.98 -9.82 5.63
C THR A 12 26.02 -8.72 6.06
N ALA A 13 24.82 -9.07 6.55
CA ALA A 13 23.87 -8.08 7.06
C ALA A 13 24.43 -7.36 8.30
N VAL A 14 25.03 -8.12 9.22
CA VAL A 14 25.72 -7.58 10.39
C VAL A 14 26.81 -6.60 9.97
N SER A 15 27.70 -6.98 9.05
CA SER A 15 28.77 -6.10 8.58
C SER A 15 28.24 -4.81 7.94
N ILE A 16 27.16 -4.87 7.15
CA ILE A 16 26.53 -3.67 6.58
C ILE A 16 26.01 -2.75 7.68
N VAL A 17 25.32 -3.29 8.70
CA VAL A 17 24.79 -2.48 9.80
C VAL A 17 25.94 -1.82 10.59
N GLU A 18 27.00 -2.54 10.89
CA GLU A 18 28.17 -1.99 11.61
C GLU A 18 28.90 -0.90 10.80
N GLU A 19 29.03 -1.10 9.47
CA GLU A 19 29.64 -0.12 8.58
C GLU A 19 28.81 1.17 8.49
N GLU A 20 27.50 1.04 8.29
CA GLU A 20 26.59 2.18 8.14
C GLU A 20 26.43 2.97 9.45
N LEU A 21 26.46 2.30 10.61
CA LEU A 21 26.37 2.95 11.91
C LEU A 21 27.73 3.37 12.49
N GLY A 22 28.84 2.92 11.88
CA GLY A 22 30.20 3.25 12.31
C GLY A 22 30.59 2.69 13.67
N ALA A 23 29.89 1.67 14.16
CA ALA A 23 30.10 1.06 15.47
C ALA A 23 29.71 -0.44 15.47
N PRO A 24 30.33 -1.28 16.32
CA PRO A 24 29.92 -2.66 16.51
C PRO A 24 28.46 -2.79 16.95
N LEU A 25 27.78 -3.87 16.56
CA LEU A 25 26.36 -4.07 16.93
C LEU A 25 26.11 -3.99 18.44
N ASP A 26 27.00 -4.56 19.24
CA ASP A 26 26.88 -4.63 20.70
C ASP A 26 27.00 -3.25 21.38
N ASP A 27 27.60 -2.26 20.71
CA ASP A 27 27.69 -0.88 21.19
C ASP A 27 26.43 -0.07 20.85
N VAL A 28 25.71 -0.49 19.81
CA VAL A 28 24.53 0.21 19.27
C VAL A 28 23.23 -0.37 19.84
N PHE A 29 23.08 -1.69 19.81
CA PHE A 29 21.86 -2.41 20.17
C PHE A 29 22.05 -3.18 21.47
N GLU A 30 21.03 -3.17 22.33
CA GLU A 30 20.99 -4.03 23.53
C GLU A 30 20.86 -5.50 23.16
N ARG A 31 20.28 -5.77 21.99
CA ARG A 31 20.13 -7.10 21.40
C ARG A 31 19.94 -6.94 19.90
N PHE A 32 20.59 -7.79 19.11
CA PHE A 32 20.33 -7.91 17.68
C PHE A 32 20.17 -9.40 17.33
N ASP A 33 19.02 -9.76 16.73
CA ASP A 33 18.77 -11.11 16.26
C ASP A 33 19.46 -11.31 14.90
N VAL A 34 20.55 -12.07 14.90
CA VAL A 34 21.35 -12.36 13.70
C VAL A 34 20.53 -13.09 12.64
N GLU A 35 19.57 -13.93 13.05
CA GLU A 35 18.65 -14.58 12.10
C GLU A 35 17.54 -13.60 11.67
N PRO A 36 17.34 -13.39 10.35
CA PRO A 36 16.31 -12.48 9.88
C PRO A 36 14.91 -13.04 10.13
N ILE A 37 13.97 -12.16 10.50
CA ILE A 37 12.55 -12.50 10.67
C ILE A 37 11.80 -12.54 9.33
N ALA A 38 12.34 -11.88 8.30
CA ALA A 38 11.80 -11.84 6.95
C ALA A 38 12.89 -11.52 5.92
N ALA A 39 12.68 -11.97 4.68
CA ALA A 39 13.50 -11.60 3.52
C ALA A 39 12.58 -11.22 2.35
N ALA A 40 13.03 -10.24 1.56
CA ALA A 40 12.34 -9.69 0.40
C ALA A 40 13.33 -9.50 -0.76
N SER A 41 12.84 -8.93 -1.87
CA SER A 41 13.66 -8.67 -3.07
C SER A 41 14.84 -7.74 -2.78
N LEU A 42 14.58 -6.63 -2.08
CA LEU A 42 15.55 -5.56 -1.83
C LEU A 42 16.46 -5.79 -0.64
N GLY A 43 16.13 -6.71 0.27
CA GLY A 43 16.84 -6.87 1.53
C GLY A 43 16.23 -7.89 2.46
N GLN A 44 16.68 -7.89 3.71
CA GLN A 44 16.15 -8.73 4.79
C GLN A 44 15.95 -7.92 6.07
N VAL A 45 15.12 -8.44 6.98
CA VAL A 45 14.68 -7.72 8.17
C VAL A 45 15.13 -8.47 9.41
N HIS A 46 15.84 -7.78 10.30
CA HIS A 46 16.30 -8.30 11.58
C HIS A 46 15.52 -7.66 12.71
N ARG A 47 15.29 -8.41 13.79
CA ARG A 47 14.74 -7.87 15.02
C ARG A 47 15.87 -7.40 15.93
N ALA A 48 15.70 -6.27 16.59
CA ALA A 48 16.68 -5.77 17.55
C ALA A 48 15.99 -5.06 18.71
N ARG A 49 16.77 -4.70 19.72
CA ARG A 49 16.35 -3.88 20.86
C ARG A 49 17.27 -2.70 21.01
N LEU A 50 16.68 -1.52 21.13
CA LEU A 50 17.38 -0.24 21.17
C LEU A 50 16.84 0.60 22.33
N LYS A 51 17.68 0.96 23.31
CA LYS A 51 17.31 1.82 24.44
C LYS A 51 16.00 1.37 25.14
N GLY A 52 15.83 0.07 25.30
CA GLY A 52 14.64 -0.56 25.89
C GLY A 52 13.49 -0.85 24.92
N GLU A 53 13.48 -0.28 23.71
CA GLU A 53 12.43 -0.40 22.69
C GLU A 53 12.72 -1.53 21.70
N GLU A 54 11.67 -2.24 21.27
CA GLU A 54 11.77 -3.28 20.24
C GLU A 54 11.71 -2.64 18.86
N VAL A 55 12.70 -2.94 18.02
CA VAL A 55 12.83 -2.39 16.67
C VAL A 55 13.06 -3.48 15.64
N VAL A 56 12.86 -3.14 14.38
CA VAL A 56 13.35 -3.92 13.25
C VAL A 56 14.32 -3.08 12.43
N VAL A 57 15.34 -3.76 11.92
CA VAL A 57 16.37 -3.20 11.04
C VAL A 57 16.22 -3.89 9.70
N LYS A 58 15.72 -3.17 8.69
CA LYS A 58 15.76 -3.63 7.30
C LYS A 58 17.16 -3.35 6.76
N VAL A 59 17.79 -4.35 6.18
CA VAL A 59 19.15 -4.28 5.62
C VAL A 59 19.06 -4.58 4.14
N GLN A 60 19.56 -3.65 3.33
CA GLN A 60 19.57 -3.79 1.87
C GLN A 60 20.48 -4.95 1.44
N ARG A 61 20.14 -5.59 0.33
CA ARG A 61 20.96 -6.63 -0.28
C ARG A 61 22.31 -6.03 -0.72
N PRO A 62 23.45 -6.67 -0.40
CA PRO A 62 24.77 -6.16 -0.77
C PRO A 62 24.91 -6.00 -2.29
N GLY A 63 25.54 -4.90 -2.71
CA GLY A 63 25.82 -4.61 -4.12
C GLY A 63 24.61 -4.22 -4.96
N LEU A 64 23.44 -3.98 -4.35
CA LEU A 64 22.21 -3.64 -5.08
C LEU A 64 22.39 -2.35 -5.88
N LYS A 65 22.97 -1.32 -5.27
CA LYS A 65 23.22 -0.03 -5.92
C LYS A 65 24.15 -0.16 -7.13
N ASP A 66 25.27 -0.86 -6.98
CA ASP A 66 26.22 -1.05 -8.09
C ASP A 66 25.59 -1.82 -9.26
N LEU A 67 24.78 -2.83 -8.96
CA LEU A 67 24.04 -3.58 -9.98
C LEU A 67 23.08 -2.67 -10.75
N PHE A 68 22.31 -1.84 -10.03
CA PHE A 68 21.37 -0.90 -10.60
C PHE A 68 22.08 0.17 -11.44
N ASP A 69 23.19 0.73 -10.94
CA ASP A 69 23.97 1.73 -11.66
C ASP A 69 24.46 1.21 -13.02
N ILE A 70 24.91 -0.05 -13.07
CA ILE A 70 25.35 -0.71 -14.30
C ILE A 70 24.17 -0.97 -15.25
N ASP A 71 23.07 -1.52 -14.74
CA ASP A 71 21.92 -1.90 -15.55
C ASP A 71 21.19 -0.67 -16.11
N LEU A 72 20.98 0.36 -15.29
CA LEU A 72 20.37 1.62 -15.72
C LEU A 72 21.22 2.32 -16.77
N LYS A 73 22.55 2.34 -16.61
CA LYS A 73 23.45 2.90 -17.63
C LYS A 73 23.32 2.17 -18.97
N ASN A 74 23.20 0.85 -18.96
CA ASN A 74 23.00 0.07 -20.19
C ASN A 74 21.63 0.35 -20.83
N LEU A 75 20.57 0.44 -20.01
CA LEU A 75 19.22 0.78 -20.47
C LEU A 75 19.16 2.19 -21.07
N ARG A 76 19.91 3.15 -20.54
CA ARG A 76 20.00 4.50 -21.13
C ARG A 76 20.53 4.47 -22.56
N VAL A 77 21.60 3.69 -22.80
CA VAL A 77 22.18 3.54 -24.15
C VAL A 77 21.17 2.94 -25.12
N ILE A 78 20.39 1.95 -24.66
CA ILE A 78 19.31 1.36 -25.45
C ILE A 78 18.21 2.39 -25.74
N ALA A 79 17.78 3.16 -24.74
CA ALA A 79 16.78 4.22 -24.90
C ALA A 79 17.23 5.29 -25.90
N GLU A 80 18.48 5.73 -25.83
CA GLU A 80 19.06 6.67 -26.80
C GLU A 80 19.14 6.09 -28.22
N TYR A 81 19.37 4.78 -28.36
CA TYR A 81 19.35 4.10 -29.65
C TYR A 81 17.93 4.00 -30.21
N LEU A 82 16.96 3.54 -29.39
CA LEU A 82 15.54 3.49 -29.73
C LEU A 82 15.02 4.86 -30.17
N GLN A 83 15.40 5.92 -29.46
CA GLN A 83 15.03 7.30 -29.79
C GLN A 83 15.46 7.73 -31.19
N LYS A 84 16.59 7.20 -31.69
CA LYS A 84 17.13 7.49 -33.03
C LYS A 84 16.46 6.67 -34.13
N ILE A 85 16.08 5.42 -33.84
CA ILE A 85 15.51 4.51 -34.83
C ILE A 85 13.98 4.53 -34.87
N ASP A 86 13.32 5.13 -33.87
CA ASP A 86 11.86 5.22 -33.81
C ASP A 86 11.31 5.97 -35.03
N PRO A 87 10.54 5.30 -35.90
CA PRO A 87 10.04 5.89 -37.14
C PRO A 87 8.97 6.99 -36.91
N LYS A 88 8.51 7.24 -35.67
CA LYS A 88 7.53 8.29 -35.27
C LYS A 88 6.27 8.35 -36.15
N SER A 89 5.96 7.27 -36.87
CA SER A 89 5.03 7.25 -38.00
C SER A 89 3.58 6.94 -37.61
N ASP A 90 3.33 6.55 -36.36
CA ASP A 90 2.01 6.21 -35.84
C ASP A 90 1.35 7.34 -35.01
N GLY A 91 1.96 8.53 -34.99
CA GLY A 91 1.42 9.72 -34.33
C GLY A 91 1.61 9.75 -32.80
N ALA A 92 2.22 8.73 -32.19
CA ALA A 92 2.57 8.74 -30.78
C ALA A 92 3.91 9.47 -30.57
N LYS A 93 3.90 10.57 -29.82
CA LYS A 93 5.14 11.22 -29.35
C LYS A 93 5.76 10.38 -28.23
N ARG A 94 6.57 9.39 -28.59
CA ARG A 94 7.36 8.61 -27.63
C ARG A 94 8.70 9.29 -27.42
N ASP A 95 8.96 9.64 -26.16
CA ASP A 95 10.28 10.08 -25.71
C ASP A 95 10.88 8.95 -24.88
N TRP A 96 11.68 8.09 -25.53
CA TRP A 96 12.25 6.90 -24.91
C TRP A 96 13.25 7.27 -23.82
N VAL A 97 13.90 8.42 -23.94
CA VAL A 97 14.85 8.92 -22.93
C VAL A 97 14.07 9.43 -21.72
N ALA A 98 13.00 10.20 -21.91
CA ALA A 98 12.17 10.66 -20.80
C ALA A 98 11.50 9.49 -20.05
N ILE A 99 10.99 8.49 -20.77
CA ILE A 99 10.44 7.26 -20.16
C ILE A 99 11.53 6.53 -19.35
N TYR A 100 12.74 6.43 -19.91
CA TYR A 100 13.87 5.83 -19.19
C TYR A 100 14.21 6.63 -17.93
N ASP A 101 14.32 7.96 -18.01
CA ASP A 101 14.69 8.82 -16.88
C ASP A 101 13.65 8.71 -15.76
N GLU A 102 12.35 8.65 -16.10
CA GLU A 102 11.27 8.41 -15.14
C GLU A 102 11.40 7.04 -14.47
N CYS A 103 11.55 5.96 -15.24
CA CYS A 103 11.75 4.61 -14.70
C CYS A 103 13.01 4.52 -13.80
N ALA A 104 14.13 5.11 -14.25
CA ALA A 104 15.37 5.13 -13.48
C ALA A 104 15.18 5.88 -12.16
N SER A 105 14.48 7.02 -12.18
CA SER A 105 14.20 7.79 -10.96
C SER A 105 13.42 6.96 -9.95
N VAL A 106 12.35 6.26 -10.37
CA VAL A 106 11.55 5.40 -9.49
C VAL A 106 12.39 4.29 -8.88
N LEU A 107 13.25 3.65 -9.68
CA LEU A 107 14.12 2.57 -9.20
C LEU A 107 15.17 3.07 -8.19
N TYR A 108 15.72 4.28 -8.39
CA TYR A 108 16.64 4.89 -7.41
C TYR A 108 15.94 5.24 -6.10
N GLN A 109 14.67 5.68 -6.16
CA GLN A 109 13.87 5.93 -4.96
C GLN A 109 13.59 4.63 -4.19
N GLU A 110 13.43 3.51 -4.90
CA GLU A 110 13.17 2.19 -4.30
C GLU A 110 14.39 1.64 -3.52
N ILE A 111 15.62 2.05 -3.87
CA ILE A 111 16.86 1.56 -3.24
C ILE A 111 17.45 2.53 -2.20
N ASP A 112 16.72 3.56 -1.81
CA ASP A 112 17.13 4.53 -0.78
C ASP A 112 16.18 4.49 0.41
N TYR A 113 16.60 3.83 1.48
CA TYR A 113 15.78 3.68 2.68
C TYR A 113 15.51 4.99 3.43
N THR A 114 16.25 6.07 3.17
CA THR A 114 15.92 7.38 3.74
C THR A 114 14.64 7.96 3.12
N GLN A 115 14.35 7.62 1.87
CA GLN A 115 13.11 8.03 1.21
C GLN A 115 11.92 7.21 1.72
N GLU A 116 12.09 5.90 1.89
CA GLU A 116 11.07 5.05 2.52
C GLU A 116 10.74 5.54 3.94
N ALA A 117 11.75 5.90 4.74
CA ALA A 117 11.58 6.50 6.06
C ALA A 117 10.76 7.80 6.03
N ALA A 118 11.11 8.74 5.15
CA ALA A 118 10.39 10.00 5.00
C ALA A 118 8.94 9.79 4.55
N ASN A 119 8.73 8.84 3.63
CA ASN A 119 7.41 8.44 3.17
C ASN A 119 6.55 7.87 4.30
N ALA A 120 7.13 7.04 5.17
CA ALA A 120 6.46 6.48 6.33
C ALA A 120 6.01 7.59 7.29
N GLU A 121 6.86 8.57 7.58
CA GLU A 121 6.49 9.70 8.46
C GLU A 121 5.39 10.58 7.85
N LEU A 122 5.48 10.88 6.56
CA LEU A 122 4.42 11.63 5.87
C LEU A 122 3.09 10.87 5.94
N PHE A 123 3.11 9.55 5.67
CA PHE A 123 1.93 8.71 5.79
C PHE A 123 1.38 8.70 7.23
N ALA A 124 2.24 8.53 8.23
CA ALA A 124 1.85 8.57 9.64
C ALA A 124 1.18 9.90 10.00
N SER A 125 1.71 11.01 9.49
CA SER A 125 1.15 12.35 9.73
C SER A 125 -0.24 12.54 9.11
N ASN A 126 -0.48 11.96 7.92
CA ASN A 126 -1.78 11.98 7.25
C ASN A 126 -2.83 11.20 8.05
N PHE A 127 -2.42 10.09 8.68
CA PHE A 127 -3.30 9.20 9.44
C PHE A 127 -3.33 9.46 10.95
N LYS A 128 -2.75 10.56 11.44
CA LYS A 128 -2.62 10.84 12.88
C LYS A 128 -3.96 10.86 13.65
N ASP A 129 -5.05 11.23 12.98
CA ASP A 129 -6.39 11.34 13.55
C ASP A 129 -7.23 10.07 13.32
N MET A 130 -6.63 9.02 12.74
CA MET A 130 -7.27 7.76 12.38
C MET A 130 -6.66 6.61 13.20
N ASP A 131 -7.30 6.31 14.32
CA ASP A 131 -6.91 5.31 15.32
C ASP A 131 -7.05 3.84 14.85
N TYR A 132 -7.49 3.63 13.61
CA TYR A 132 -7.52 2.34 12.92
C TYR A 132 -6.32 2.12 11.98
N VAL A 133 -5.37 3.07 11.86
CA VAL A 133 -4.13 2.92 11.09
C VAL A 133 -2.93 3.00 12.02
N LYS A 134 -1.94 2.13 11.81
CA LYS A 134 -0.67 2.13 12.51
C LYS A 134 0.47 2.14 11.50
N VAL A 135 1.37 3.10 11.69
CA VAL A 135 2.67 3.18 11.03
C VAL A 135 3.75 3.00 12.10
N PRO A 136 4.75 2.14 11.87
CA PRO A 136 5.94 2.06 12.73
C PRO A 136 6.64 3.40 12.83
N THR A 137 7.03 3.81 14.05
CA THR A 137 7.89 4.98 14.23
C THR A 137 9.28 4.74 13.65
N ILE A 138 9.83 5.73 12.95
CA ILE A 138 11.17 5.66 12.36
C ILE A 138 12.24 6.12 13.35
N PHE A 139 13.36 5.41 13.38
CA PHE A 139 14.53 5.75 14.18
C PHE A 139 15.62 6.32 13.26
N TRP A 140 15.56 7.63 13.00
CA TRP A 140 16.45 8.32 12.06
C TRP A 140 17.93 8.26 12.42
N GLU A 141 18.28 8.27 13.71
CA GLU A 141 19.67 8.11 14.17
C GLU A 141 20.30 6.77 13.73
N TYR A 142 19.47 5.79 13.38
CA TYR A 142 19.86 4.43 13.01
C TYR A 142 19.37 4.06 11.60
N THR A 143 19.07 5.07 10.78
CA THR A 143 18.58 4.91 9.40
C THR A 143 19.54 5.60 8.44
N THR A 144 19.90 4.92 7.37
CA THR A 144 20.77 5.40 6.29
C THR A 144 20.18 4.98 4.94
N PRO A 145 20.81 5.28 3.80
CA PRO A 145 20.33 4.78 2.51
C PRO A 145 20.30 3.24 2.42
N GLN A 146 21.15 2.51 3.17
CA GLN A 146 21.26 1.05 3.11
C GLN A 146 20.56 0.32 4.26
N ILE A 147 20.25 1.00 5.38
CA ILE A 147 19.52 0.41 6.50
C ILE A 147 18.32 1.27 6.94
N LEU A 148 17.19 0.64 7.21
CA LEU A 148 16.00 1.29 7.79
C LEU A 148 15.69 0.72 9.17
N THR A 149 15.77 1.55 10.20
CA THR A 149 15.39 1.16 11.56
C THR A 149 14.04 1.75 11.92
N MET A 150 13.09 0.90 12.29
CA MET A 150 11.72 1.28 12.66
C MET A 150 11.17 0.46 13.83
N GLU A 151 10.15 0.96 14.50
CA GLU A 151 9.45 0.28 15.59
C GLU A 151 9.01 -1.13 15.19
N TYR A 152 9.25 -2.11 16.07
CA TYR A 152 8.69 -3.44 15.87
C TYR A 152 7.22 -3.45 16.27
N VAL A 153 6.34 -3.46 15.28
CA VAL A 153 4.89 -3.59 15.48
C VAL A 153 4.47 -5.02 15.11
N PRO A 154 4.09 -5.88 16.06
CA PRO A 154 3.61 -7.22 15.75
C PRO A 154 2.21 -7.16 15.12
N GLY A 155 1.97 -8.01 14.11
CA GLY A 155 0.68 -8.07 13.43
C GLY A 155 0.49 -9.35 12.62
N ILE A 156 -0.77 -9.69 12.35
CA ILE A 156 -1.18 -10.81 11.50
C ILE A 156 -1.41 -10.29 10.08
N LYS A 157 -0.72 -10.85 9.08
CA LYS A 157 -0.91 -10.45 7.67
C LYS A 157 -2.38 -10.49 7.27
N ILE A 158 -2.85 -9.46 6.55
CA ILE A 158 -4.27 -9.28 6.23
C ILE A 158 -4.87 -10.44 5.40
N ASN A 159 -4.02 -11.20 4.70
CA ASN A 159 -4.44 -12.38 3.94
C ASN A 159 -4.55 -13.68 4.76
N ARG A 160 -4.17 -13.69 6.04
CA ARG A 160 -4.23 -14.85 6.95
C ARG A 160 -5.61 -14.93 7.61
N ILE A 161 -6.64 -15.20 6.82
CA ILE A 161 -8.04 -15.12 7.24
C ILE A 161 -8.35 -15.94 8.50
N GLN A 162 -7.86 -17.17 8.60
CA GLN A 162 -8.09 -18.01 9.78
C GLN A 162 -7.49 -17.40 11.05
N SER A 163 -6.27 -16.87 10.97
CA SER A 163 -5.60 -16.23 12.10
C SER A 163 -6.29 -14.94 12.53
N LEU A 164 -6.90 -14.21 11.58
CA LEU A 164 -7.75 -13.05 11.91
C LEU A 164 -9.06 -13.46 12.61
N ASP A 165 -9.66 -14.58 12.19
CA ASP A 165 -10.85 -15.13 12.88
C ASP A 165 -10.51 -15.56 14.32
N GLU A 166 -9.31 -16.13 14.54
CA GLU A 166 -8.79 -16.47 15.87
C GLU A 166 -8.44 -15.24 16.73
N LEU A 167 -7.95 -14.16 16.10
CA LEU A 167 -7.70 -12.87 16.75
C LEU A 167 -9.00 -12.18 17.20
N GLY A 168 -10.16 -12.58 16.67
CA GLY A 168 -11.47 -12.07 17.05
C GLY A 168 -11.81 -10.69 16.46
N VAL A 169 -11.08 -10.26 15.43
CA VAL A 169 -11.30 -8.98 14.73
C VAL A 169 -12.48 -9.06 13.75
N ASP A 170 -13.28 -8.00 13.67
CA ASP A 170 -14.40 -7.95 12.72
C ASP A 170 -13.87 -7.68 11.29
N ARG A 171 -13.82 -8.74 10.47
CA ARG A 171 -13.38 -8.66 9.07
C ARG A 171 -14.18 -7.69 8.21
N LYS A 172 -15.48 -7.46 8.49
CA LYS A 172 -16.27 -6.48 7.75
C LYS A 172 -15.81 -5.06 8.08
N ARG A 173 -15.51 -4.82 9.35
CA ARG A 173 -14.95 -3.55 9.81
C ARG A 173 -13.55 -3.32 9.23
N LEU A 174 -12.68 -4.33 9.23
CA LEU A 174 -11.36 -4.27 8.60
C LEU A 174 -11.43 -3.97 7.10
N GLY A 175 -12.34 -4.65 6.38
CA GLY A 175 -12.56 -4.38 4.96
C GLY A 175 -13.01 -2.94 4.71
N ARG A 176 -13.86 -2.40 5.59
CA ARG A 176 -14.25 -0.98 5.55
C ARG A 176 -13.05 -0.06 5.78
N TYR A 177 -12.26 -0.32 6.81
CA TYR A 177 -11.04 0.46 7.11
C TYR A 177 -10.02 0.42 5.99
N ALA A 178 -9.87 -0.70 5.29
CA ALA A 178 -8.97 -0.80 4.16
C ALA A 178 -9.45 0.11 3.02
N VAL A 179 -10.75 0.08 2.69
CA VAL A 179 -11.31 0.97 1.65
C VAL A 179 -11.24 2.43 2.07
N GLU A 180 -11.63 2.75 3.31
CA GLU A 180 -11.57 4.11 3.87
C GLU A 180 -10.14 4.65 3.82
N SER A 181 -9.13 3.86 4.21
CA SER A 181 -7.73 4.32 4.18
C SER A 181 -7.22 4.63 2.77
N TYR A 182 -7.58 3.86 1.73
CA TYR A 182 -7.20 4.23 0.36
C TYR A 182 -7.92 5.46 -0.16
N LEU A 183 -9.21 5.60 0.17
CA LEU A 183 -9.96 6.79 -0.24
C LEU A 183 -9.36 8.04 0.40
N GLU A 184 -9.00 7.98 1.69
CA GLU A 184 -8.30 9.07 2.38
C GLU A 184 -6.95 9.39 1.74
N GLN A 185 -6.14 8.38 1.44
CA GLN A 185 -4.86 8.54 0.72
C GLN A 185 -5.02 9.30 -0.60
N ILE A 186 -5.97 8.88 -1.43
CA ILE A 186 -6.14 9.42 -2.79
C ILE A 186 -6.86 10.76 -2.77
N LEU A 187 -8.01 10.84 -2.08
CA LEU A 187 -8.94 11.95 -2.19
C LEU A 187 -8.66 13.08 -1.18
N SER A 188 -8.19 12.74 0.02
CA SER A 188 -7.93 13.74 1.07
C SER A 188 -6.48 14.22 1.03
N HIS A 189 -5.54 13.27 1.03
CA HIS A 189 -4.12 13.59 1.15
C HIS A 189 -3.46 13.77 -0.22
N GLY A 190 -3.89 13.03 -1.24
CA GLY A 190 -3.17 12.96 -2.51
C GLY A 190 -1.79 12.31 -2.36
N PHE A 191 -1.60 11.49 -1.33
CA PHE A 191 -0.39 10.72 -1.06
C PHE A 191 -0.81 9.29 -0.74
N PHE A 192 -0.46 8.36 -1.62
CA PHE A 192 -1.05 7.03 -1.62
C PHE A 192 -0.01 5.94 -1.80
N HIS A 193 -0.30 4.78 -1.23
CA HIS A 193 0.53 3.61 -1.37
C HIS A 193 0.27 2.97 -2.73
N ALA A 194 1.30 2.94 -3.59
CA ALA A 194 1.19 2.54 -4.99
C ALA A 194 1.23 1.02 -5.19
N ASP A 195 1.92 0.26 -4.32
CA ASP A 195 1.88 -1.21 -4.32
C ASP A 195 1.40 -1.80 -2.98
N PRO A 196 0.11 -1.66 -2.64
CA PRO A 196 -0.33 -1.98 -1.31
C PRO A 196 -0.75 -3.46 -1.24
N HIS A 197 0.22 -4.32 -1.55
CA HIS A 197 0.08 -5.76 -1.59
C HIS A 197 -0.26 -6.30 -0.18
N PRO A 198 -1.11 -7.34 -0.04
CA PRO A 198 -1.45 -7.93 1.26
C PRO A 198 -0.26 -8.41 2.10
N GLY A 199 0.94 -8.51 1.50
CA GLY A 199 2.18 -8.80 2.21
C GLY A 199 2.68 -7.66 3.11
N ASN A 200 2.33 -6.42 2.78
CA ASN A 200 2.81 -5.19 3.44
C ASN A 200 1.81 -4.61 4.45
N ILE A 201 0.64 -5.23 4.55
CA ILE A 201 -0.44 -4.85 5.46
C ILE A 201 -0.69 -5.99 6.45
N ALA A 202 -0.62 -5.68 7.73
CA ALA A 202 -1.01 -6.57 8.82
C ALA A 202 -2.11 -5.95 9.69
N VAL A 203 -2.59 -6.75 10.62
CA VAL A 203 -3.67 -6.41 11.54
C VAL A 203 -3.30 -6.81 12.95
N ASP A 204 -3.51 -5.92 13.92
CA ASP A 204 -3.46 -6.21 15.36
C ASP A 204 -4.86 -6.19 15.99
N ASP A 205 -4.96 -6.50 17.27
CA ASP A 205 -6.21 -6.50 18.04
C ASP A 205 -6.50 -5.16 18.74
N VAL A 206 -5.60 -4.19 18.63
CA VAL A 206 -5.75 -2.87 19.25
C VAL A 206 -6.94 -2.15 18.62
N ASN A 207 -7.71 -1.39 19.42
CA ASN A 207 -8.91 -0.67 18.97
C ASN A 207 -9.97 -1.54 18.24
N GLY A 208 -9.91 -2.86 18.42
CA GLY A 208 -10.76 -3.83 17.75
C GLY A 208 -10.37 -4.10 16.28
N GLY A 209 -9.11 -3.87 15.93
CA GLY A 209 -8.54 -4.14 14.61
C GLY A 209 -7.94 -2.89 13.95
N ARG A 210 -6.62 -2.69 14.02
CA ARG A 210 -5.92 -1.65 13.22
C ARG A 210 -5.25 -2.26 11.99
N LEU A 211 -5.12 -1.46 10.93
CA LEU A 211 -4.29 -1.75 9.77
C LEU A 211 -2.87 -1.25 10.04
N ILE A 212 -1.90 -2.15 10.00
CA ILE A 212 -0.47 -1.85 10.15
C ILE A 212 0.16 -1.87 8.77
N PHE A 213 0.82 -0.77 8.38
CA PHE A 213 1.56 -0.65 7.13
C PHE A 213 3.07 -0.72 7.42
N TYR A 214 3.81 -1.59 6.73
CA TYR A 214 5.24 -1.82 6.97
C TYR A 214 6.18 -1.36 5.85
N ASP A 215 5.65 -1.06 4.69
CA ASP A 215 6.41 -0.75 3.48
C ASP A 215 5.90 0.57 2.92
N PHE A 216 6.85 1.46 2.63
CA PHE A 216 6.58 2.78 2.06
C PHE A 216 7.56 3.09 0.93
N GLY A 217 8.18 2.05 0.35
CA GLY A 217 9.13 2.18 -0.75
C GLY A 217 8.44 2.64 -2.05
N MET A 218 7.16 2.30 -2.21
CA MET A 218 6.35 2.69 -3.37
C MET A 218 5.19 3.59 -2.96
N MET A 219 5.45 4.88 -2.85
CA MET A 219 4.44 5.91 -2.61
C MET A 219 4.26 6.82 -3.83
N GLY A 220 3.02 7.16 -4.15
CA GLY A 220 2.66 8.10 -5.20
C GLY A 220 2.10 9.39 -4.64
N SER A 221 2.24 10.48 -5.40
CA SER A 221 1.58 11.75 -5.10
C SER A 221 0.66 12.17 -6.25
N ILE A 222 -0.47 12.78 -5.90
CA ILE A 222 -1.47 13.29 -6.82
C ILE A 222 -1.49 14.80 -6.67
N SER A 223 -1.29 15.50 -7.79
CA SER A 223 -1.34 16.96 -7.79
C SER A 223 -2.74 17.47 -7.41
N PRO A 224 -2.86 18.65 -6.76
CA PRO A 224 -4.14 19.17 -6.30
C PRO A 224 -5.21 19.25 -7.40
N ASN A 225 -4.83 19.64 -8.62
CA ASN A 225 -5.76 19.70 -9.75
C ASN A 225 -6.31 18.32 -10.15
N ILE A 226 -5.49 17.27 -10.09
CA ILE A 226 -5.92 15.90 -10.37
C ILE A 226 -6.83 15.42 -9.23
N ARG A 227 -6.46 15.70 -7.99
CA ARG A 227 -7.25 15.30 -6.81
C ARG A 227 -8.63 15.95 -6.80
N GLU A 228 -8.72 17.25 -7.06
CA GLU A 228 -9.99 17.97 -7.23
C GLU A 228 -10.81 17.38 -8.38
N GLY A 229 -10.17 17.12 -9.52
CA GLY A 229 -10.84 16.48 -10.65
C GLY A 229 -11.35 15.06 -10.31
N LEU A 230 -10.61 14.28 -9.53
CA LEU A 230 -11.07 12.96 -9.05
C LEU A 230 -12.30 13.09 -8.16
N LEU A 231 -12.33 14.07 -7.26
CA LEU A 231 -13.49 14.36 -6.40
C LEU A 231 -14.71 14.78 -7.22
N GLU A 232 -14.53 15.70 -8.18
CA GLU A 232 -15.60 16.14 -9.08
C GLU A 232 -16.12 14.98 -9.95
N ALA A 233 -15.23 14.10 -10.43
CA ALA A 233 -15.64 12.89 -11.13
C ALA A 233 -16.48 11.97 -10.23
N PHE A 234 -16.10 11.83 -8.96
CA PHE A 234 -16.85 11.03 -7.98
C PHE A 234 -18.25 11.60 -7.74
N TYR A 235 -18.37 12.92 -7.57
CA TYR A 235 -19.66 13.60 -7.45
C TYR A 235 -20.50 13.48 -8.73
N GLY A 236 -19.88 13.65 -9.91
CA GLY A 236 -20.57 13.46 -11.19
C GLY A 236 -21.12 12.05 -11.36
N ILE A 237 -20.36 11.02 -10.98
CA ILE A 237 -20.84 9.62 -10.98
C ILE A 237 -22.01 9.45 -10.01
N TYR A 238 -21.90 10.02 -8.80
CA TYR A 238 -22.93 9.92 -7.77
C TYR A 238 -24.25 10.60 -8.19
N GLU A 239 -24.15 11.80 -8.77
CA GLU A 239 -25.28 12.59 -9.25
C GLU A 239 -25.81 12.15 -10.63
N LYS A 240 -25.11 11.21 -11.27
CA LYS A 240 -25.40 10.71 -12.63
C LYS A 240 -25.29 11.80 -13.69
N ASP A 241 -24.38 12.74 -13.48
CA ASP A 241 -24.14 13.86 -14.38
C ASP A 241 -22.92 13.57 -15.25
N ALA A 242 -23.19 13.08 -16.48
CA ALA A 242 -22.14 12.81 -17.45
C ALA A 242 -21.34 14.06 -17.84
N ASP A 243 -21.95 15.25 -17.77
CA ASP A 243 -21.25 16.50 -18.07
C ASP A 243 -20.24 16.86 -17.00
N LYS A 244 -20.59 16.69 -15.72
CA LYS A 244 -19.64 16.83 -14.61
C LYS A 244 -18.47 15.86 -14.72
N VAL A 245 -18.74 14.60 -15.05
CA VAL A 245 -17.69 13.59 -15.27
C VAL A 245 -16.76 14.01 -16.42
N LEU A 246 -17.31 14.51 -17.53
CA LEU A 246 -16.49 14.99 -18.64
C LEU A 246 -15.64 16.20 -18.27
N GLN A 247 -16.21 17.18 -17.56
CA GLN A 247 -15.49 18.38 -17.11
C GLN A 247 -14.34 18.00 -16.17
N ALA A 248 -14.59 17.09 -15.23
CA ALA A 248 -13.58 16.54 -14.34
C ALA A 248 -12.43 15.86 -15.12
N MET A 249 -12.76 15.05 -16.14
CA MET A 249 -11.76 14.41 -17.00
C MET A 249 -10.92 15.41 -17.81
N VAL A 250 -11.52 16.53 -18.22
CA VAL A 250 -10.80 17.64 -18.87
C VAL A 250 -9.88 18.36 -17.86
N GLN A 251 -10.37 18.64 -16.66
CA GLN A 251 -9.58 19.27 -15.58
C GLN A 251 -8.35 18.44 -15.20
N MET A 252 -8.49 17.11 -15.18
CA MET A 252 -7.38 16.19 -14.93
C MET A 252 -6.41 16.06 -16.11
N GLY A 253 -6.74 16.62 -17.28
CA GLY A 253 -5.94 16.51 -18.50
C GLY A 253 -6.06 15.15 -19.22
N VAL A 254 -6.98 14.27 -18.77
CA VAL A 254 -7.26 12.97 -19.39
C VAL A 254 -7.96 13.15 -20.74
N LEU A 255 -8.85 14.12 -20.83
CA LEU A 255 -9.53 14.49 -22.07
C LEU A 255 -9.03 15.84 -22.57
N VAL A 256 -8.53 15.86 -23.80
CA VAL A 256 -8.28 17.11 -24.52
C VAL A 256 -9.63 17.61 -25.03
N PRO A 257 -9.99 18.89 -24.81
CA PRO A 257 -11.22 19.46 -25.38
C PRO A 257 -11.14 19.43 -26.91
N THR A 258 -11.75 18.44 -27.54
CA THR A 258 -12.00 18.41 -28.97
C THR A 258 -13.41 18.96 -29.22
N GLY A 259 -13.63 19.62 -30.36
CA GLY A 259 -14.86 20.39 -30.58
C GLY A 259 -16.16 19.61 -30.41
N ASP A 260 -16.21 18.33 -30.79
CA ASP A 260 -17.37 17.46 -30.59
C ASP A 260 -17.12 16.43 -29.47
N THR A 261 -17.63 16.72 -28.28
CA THR A 261 -17.59 15.83 -27.11
C THR A 261 -18.82 14.91 -27.02
N THR A 262 -19.75 14.96 -27.99
CA THR A 262 -21.03 14.21 -27.95
C THR A 262 -20.82 12.71 -27.86
N ALA A 263 -19.87 12.18 -28.63
CA ALA A 263 -19.55 10.74 -28.62
C ALA A 263 -18.95 10.29 -27.27
N VAL A 264 -18.09 11.13 -26.68
CA VAL A 264 -17.48 10.88 -25.37
C VAL A 264 -18.53 10.95 -24.27
N ARG A 265 -19.42 11.95 -24.30
CA ARG A 265 -20.54 12.10 -23.38
C ARG A 265 -21.49 10.91 -23.43
N ARG A 266 -21.86 10.44 -24.63
CA ARG A 266 -22.72 9.26 -24.79
C ARG A 266 -22.07 8.00 -24.21
N THR A 267 -20.77 7.83 -24.43
CA THR A 267 -20.00 6.72 -23.86
C THR A 267 -19.97 6.79 -22.34
N ALA A 268 -19.69 7.95 -21.76
CA ALA A 268 -19.71 8.16 -20.32
C ALA A 268 -21.11 7.85 -19.73
N GLN A 269 -22.18 8.36 -20.35
CA GLN A 269 -23.56 8.07 -19.93
C GLN A 269 -23.88 6.57 -19.98
N PHE A 270 -23.43 5.86 -21.03
CA PHE A 270 -23.60 4.42 -21.13
C PHE A 270 -22.92 3.66 -19.99
N PHE A 271 -21.69 4.04 -19.64
CA PHE A 271 -20.98 3.43 -18.50
C PHE A 271 -21.66 3.73 -17.16
N LEU A 272 -22.14 4.96 -16.95
CA LEU A 272 -22.89 5.34 -15.74
C LEU A 272 -24.15 4.48 -15.58
N ASN A 273 -24.93 4.32 -16.66
CA ASN A 273 -26.13 3.49 -16.66
C ASN A 273 -25.79 2.01 -16.40
N SER A 274 -24.75 1.49 -17.04
CA SER A 274 -24.30 0.10 -16.88
C SER A 274 -23.82 -0.19 -15.44
N PHE A 275 -23.15 0.79 -14.82
CA PHE A 275 -22.72 0.69 -13.42
C PHE A 275 -23.92 0.64 -12.47
N GLU A 276 -24.95 1.44 -12.72
CA GLU A 276 -26.20 1.42 -11.95
C GLU A 276 -26.91 0.06 -12.04
N GLU A 277 -27.05 -0.49 -13.25
CA GLU A 277 -27.67 -1.81 -13.46
C GLU A 277 -26.93 -2.91 -12.67
N ARG A 278 -25.59 -2.86 -12.66
CA ARG A 278 -24.76 -3.78 -11.88
C ARG A 278 -24.93 -3.59 -10.37
N LEU A 279 -24.96 -2.35 -9.88
CA LEU A 279 -25.20 -2.08 -8.46
C LEU A 279 -26.58 -2.54 -8.01
N ALA A 280 -27.61 -2.30 -8.82
CA ALA A 280 -28.97 -2.76 -8.56
C ALA A 280 -29.04 -4.30 -8.57
N ALA A 281 -28.38 -4.96 -9.53
CA ALA A 281 -28.28 -6.41 -9.59
C ALA A 281 -27.59 -6.99 -8.36
N GLN A 282 -26.45 -6.43 -7.94
CA GLN A 282 -25.74 -6.88 -6.73
C GLN A 282 -26.53 -6.65 -5.44
N ARG A 283 -27.27 -5.53 -5.33
CA ARG A 283 -28.16 -5.29 -4.18
C ARG A 283 -29.27 -6.34 -4.14
N LYS A 284 -29.91 -6.60 -5.27
CA LYS A 284 -30.97 -7.61 -5.40
C LYS A 284 -30.43 -9.02 -5.11
N GLU A 285 -29.25 -9.36 -5.58
CA GLU A 285 -28.59 -10.64 -5.30
C GLU A 285 -28.24 -10.77 -3.82
N ARG A 286 -27.76 -9.71 -3.17
CA ARG A 286 -27.53 -9.69 -1.71
C ARG A 286 -28.84 -9.83 -0.93
N GLU A 287 -29.92 -9.18 -1.36
CA GLU A 287 -31.24 -9.30 -0.73
C GLU A 287 -31.79 -10.72 -0.86
N ILE A 288 -31.69 -11.31 -2.06
CA ILE A 288 -32.08 -12.70 -2.33
C ILE A 288 -31.22 -13.66 -1.51
N THR A 289 -29.90 -13.51 -1.52
CA THR A 289 -28.97 -14.32 -0.71
C THR A 289 -29.26 -14.20 0.78
N THR A 290 -29.61 -13.00 1.26
CA THR A 290 -30.00 -12.76 2.66
C THR A 290 -31.35 -13.39 3.00
N GLN A 291 -32.29 -13.43 2.05
CA GLN A 291 -33.58 -14.12 2.19
C GLN A 291 -33.44 -15.65 2.11
N GLU A 292 -32.61 -16.17 1.19
CA GLU A 292 -32.37 -17.60 0.98
C GLU A 292 -31.51 -18.24 2.08
N LEU A 293 -30.54 -17.49 2.65
CA LEU A 293 -29.73 -17.96 3.78
C LEU A 293 -30.49 -17.97 5.12
N GLY A 294 -31.76 -17.56 5.16
CA GLY A 294 -32.67 -17.80 6.28
C GLY A 294 -32.02 -17.62 7.65
N PHE A 295 -31.53 -16.42 7.98
CA PHE A 295 -31.03 -16.16 9.32
C PHE A 295 -32.16 -16.41 10.33
N LYS A 296 -32.03 -17.48 11.13
CA LYS A 296 -32.79 -17.64 12.37
C LYS A 296 -32.68 -16.31 13.13
N LYS A 297 -33.83 -15.75 13.53
CA LYS A 297 -33.90 -14.52 14.33
C LYS A 297 -32.80 -14.55 15.40
N PRO A 298 -32.05 -13.45 15.60
CA PRO A 298 -31.08 -13.38 16.67
C PRO A 298 -31.79 -13.73 17.98
N LEU A 299 -31.23 -14.70 18.72
CA LEU A 299 -31.77 -15.16 20.01
C LEU A 299 -32.00 -13.94 20.91
N SER A 300 -33.20 -13.86 21.49
CA SER A 300 -33.54 -12.90 22.53
C SER A 300 -32.56 -12.99 23.71
N LYS A 301 -32.48 -11.93 24.53
CA LYS A 301 -31.61 -11.93 25.72
C LYS A 301 -31.87 -13.15 26.62
N GLU A 302 -33.12 -13.57 26.74
CA GLU A 302 -33.53 -14.74 27.51
C GLU A 302 -33.01 -16.04 26.90
N GLU A 303 -33.16 -16.22 25.58
CA GLU A 303 -32.66 -17.41 24.88
C GLU A 303 -31.12 -17.51 24.86
N LYS A 304 -30.41 -16.37 24.87
CA LYS A 304 -28.94 -16.33 25.03
C LYS A 304 -28.50 -16.78 26.43
N ILE A 305 -29.25 -16.41 27.46
CA ILE A 305 -29.01 -16.83 28.85
C ILE A 305 -29.29 -18.33 28.99
N GLU A 306 -30.37 -18.83 28.40
CA GLU A 306 -30.75 -20.25 28.40
C GLU A 306 -29.67 -21.11 27.73
N LYS A 307 -29.20 -20.71 26.55
CA LYS A 307 -28.11 -21.41 25.84
C LYS A 307 -26.77 -21.35 26.58
N LYS A 308 -26.50 -20.27 27.30
CA LYS A 308 -25.30 -20.15 28.14
C LYS A 308 -25.37 -21.10 29.33
N LYS A 309 -26.54 -21.24 29.96
CA LYS A 309 -26.80 -22.25 31.02
C LYS A 309 -26.66 -23.67 30.51
N GLN A 310 -27.22 -23.99 29.34
CA GLN A 310 -27.11 -25.34 28.74
C GLN A 310 -25.67 -25.71 28.38
N ARG A 311 -24.85 -24.77 27.89
CA ARG A 311 -23.42 -25.01 27.62
C ARG A 311 -22.59 -25.21 28.88
N LEU A 312 -22.91 -24.50 29.96
CA LEU A 312 -22.24 -24.66 31.26
C LEU A 312 -22.63 -25.95 31.99
N ALA A 313 -23.81 -26.52 31.70
CA ALA A 313 -24.24 -27.81 32.24
C ALA A 313 -23.71 -29.02 31.45
N ALA A 314 -23.05 -28.78 30.32
CA ALA A 314 -22.47 -29.81 29.45
C ALA A 314 -20.93 -29.91 29.59
N ILE A 315 -20.35 -29.17 30.55
CA ILE A 315 -18.96 -29.26 31.02
C ILE A 315 -19.01 -29.83 32.44
#